data_AF-A0A816KEE0-F1
#
_entry.id   AF-A0A816KEE0-F1
#
_cell.length_a   1.000
_cell.length_b   1.000
_cell.length_c   1.000
_cell.angle_alpha   90.00
_cell.angle_beta   90.00
_cell.angle_gamma   90.00
#
_symmetry.space_group_name_H-M   'P 1'
#
loop_
_entity.id
_entity.type
_entity.pdbx_description
1 polymer ?
#
loop_
_entity_poly.entity_id
_entity_poly.type
_entity_poly.pdbx_seq_one_letter_code
_entity_poly.pdbx_strand_id
1 'polypeptide(L)'
;MEKNLKKKGKILSIAKDCELEVSLQEDGFKGSWFRAILEQNPTRVKGKKLRETIERCFIRPVPPECLNEGVVFKEGSVVDAYFNNGWWTGLIVVERPDGSFFGLL
;
A
#
# COMPACT_ATOMS: atom_id res chain seq x y z
N MET A 1 12.45 -10.55 -37.02
CA MET A 1 12.32 -11.26 -35.74
C MET A 1 12.15 -10.22 -34.65
N GLU A 2 10.94 -10.01 -34.14
CA GLU A 2 10.74 -9.19 -32.94
C GLU A 2 9.95 -10.02 -31.94
N LYS A 3 10.62 -10.32 -30.83
CA LYS A 3 10.11 -11.21 -29.79
C LYS A 3 9.08 -10.44 -28.98
N ASN A 4 7.85 -10.94 -29.08
CA ASN A 4 6.71 -10.63 -28.25
C ASN A 4 7.07 -10.89 -26.76
N LEU A 5 7.33 -9.84 -25.98
CA LEU A 5 7.40 -9.96 -24.52
C LEU A 5 6.01 -9.68 -23.94
N LYS A 6 5.11 -10.66 -24.06
CA LYS A 6 3.93 -10.74 -23.20
C LYS A 6 4.43 -10.93 -21.76
N LYS A 7 4.55 -9.83 -21.02
CA LYS A 7 4.74 -9.84 -19.57
C LYS A 7 3.45 -10.43 -19.00
N LYS A 8 3.42 -11.76 -18.84
CA LYS A 8 2.31 -12.47 -18.19
C LYS A 8 2.19 -11.87 -16.79
N GLY A 9 1.13 -11.09 -16.56
CA GLY A 9 0.76 -10.64 -15.24
C GLY A 9 0.65 -11.86 -14.35
N LYS A 10 1.57 -11.99 -13.39
CA LYS A 10 1.52 -13.04 -12.38
C LYS A 10 0.27 -12.74 -11.58
N ILE A 11 -0.78 -13.56 -11.74
CA ILE A 11 -1.91 -13.56 -10.82
C ILE A 11 -1.32 -13.91 -9.46
N LEU A 12 -1.15 -12.90 -8.60
CA LEU A 12 -0.72 -13.09 -7.23
C LEU A 12 -1.90 -13.74 -6.51
N SER A 13 -1.83 -15.06 -6.35
CA SER A 13 -2.76 -15.80 -5.51
C SER A 13 -2.53 -15.36 -4.07
N ILE A 14 -3.44 -14.57 -3.51
CA ILE A 14 -3.41 -14.19 -2.10
C ILE A 14 -3.75 -15.46 -1.30
N ALA A 15 -2.75 -16.03 -0.64
CA ALA A 15 -2.90 -17.22 0.19
C ALA A 15 -3.04 -16.83 1.67
N LYS A 16 -3.51 -17.77 2.49
CA LYS A 16 -3.51 -17.62 3.95
C LYS A 16 -2.10 -17.27 4.45
N ASP A 17 -2.02 -16.42 5.47
CA ASP A 17 -0.79 -15.97 6.12
C ASP A 17 0.12 -15.09 5.23
N CYS A 18 -0.35 -14.68 4.05
CA CYS A 18 0.34 -13.68 3.24
C CYS A 18 0.22 -12.28 3.87
N GLU A 19 1.33 -11.55 3.87
CA GLU A 19 1.32 -10.10 4.07
C GLU A 19 0.71 -9.40 2.86
N LEU A 20 -0.11 -8.41 3.15
CA LEU A 20 -0.82 -7.60 2.18
C LEU A 20 -1.07 -6.21 2.76
N GLU A 21 -1.61 -5.32 1.94
CA GLU A 21 -2.10 -4.02 2.40
C GLU A 21 -3.62 -3.96 2.26
N VAL A 22 -4.29 -3.36 3.24
CA VAL A 22 -5.74 -3.13 3.27
C VAL A 22 -6.05 -1.65 3.37
N SER A 23 -7.14 -1.21 2.75
CA SER A 23 -7.64 0.15 2.86
C SER A 23 -8.93 0.19 3.68
N LEU A 24 -9.00 1.09 4.66
CA LEU A 24 -10.19 1.31 5.47
C LEU A 24 -11.02 2.44 4.85
N GLN A 25 -12.33 2.24 4.73
CA GLN A 25 -13.23 3.23 4.12
C GLN A 25 -13.85 4.20 5.14
N GLU A 26 -13.55 4.01 6.42
CA GLU A 26 -13.99 4.88 7.50
C GLU A 26 -13.43 6.29 7.35
N ASP A 27 -14.21 7.29 7.77
CA ASP A 27 -13.78 8.68 7.74
C ASP A 27 -12.53 8.88 8.60
N GLY A 28 -11.55 9.60 8.05
CA GLY A 28 -10.23 9.75 8.64
C GLY A 28 -9.21 8.71 8.18
N PHE A 29 -9.61 7.65 7.47
CA PHE A 29 -8.70 6.66 6.88
C PHE A 29 -8.75 6.58 5.35
N LYS A 30 -9.57 7.40 4.71
CA LYS A 30 -9.66 7.46 3.24
C LYS A 30 -8.29 7.78 2.62
N GLY A 31 -7.91 7.01 1.61
CA GLY A 31 -6.60 7.14 0.96
C GLY A 31 -5.45 6.47 1.71
N SER A 32 -5.73 5.77 2.82
CA SER A 32 -4.71 5.04 3.58
C SER A 32 -4.68 3.54 3.27
N TRP A 33 -3.48 2.96 3.42
CA TRP A 33 -3.19 1.54 3.27
C TRP A 33 -2.38 1.03 4.46
N PHE A 34 -2.84 -0.05 5.09
CA PHE A 34 -2.22 -0.63 6.28
C PHE A 34 -1.71 -2.04 6.00
N ARG A 35 -0.51 -2.36 6.49
CA ARG A 35 0.01 -3.75 6.43
C ARG A 35 -0.85 -4.67 7.29
N ALA A 36 -1.29 -5.77 6.72
CA ALA A 36 -2.06 -6.80 7.40
C ALA A 36 -1.64 -8.20 6.95
N ILE A 37 -2.07 -9.21 7.71
CA ILE A 37 -1.86 -10.63 7.39
C ILE A 37 -3.22 -11.24 7.09
N LEU A 38 -3.34 -11.94 5.95
CA LEU A 38 -4.60 -12.59 5.59
C LEU A 38 -4.88 -13.80 6.49
N GLU A 39 -5.98 -13.76 7.24
CA GLU A 39 -6.51 -14.91 7.97
C GLU A 39 -7.69 -15.51 7.17
N GLN A 40 -7.54 -16.75 6.70
CA GLN A 40 -8.63 -17.52 6.11
C GLN A 40 -9.30 -18.38 7.19
N ASN A 41 -10.63 -18.36 7.26
CA ASN A 41 -11.44 -19.05 8.26
C ASN A 41 -11.09 -18.60 9.70
N PRO A 42 -11.45 -17.37 10.08
CA PRO A 42 -11.09 -16.83 11.39
C PRO A 42 -11.70 -17.70 12.48
N THR A 43 -10.85 -18.34 13.27
CA THR A 43 -11.29 -18.98 14.52
C THR A 43 -11.42 -17.90 15.57
N ARG A 44 -12.40 -18.04 16.48
CA ARG A 44 -12.62 -17.05 17.56
C ARG A 44 -11.56 -17.20 18.63
N VAL A 45 -10.32 -16.79 18.31
CA VAL A 45 -9.21 -16.74 19.26
C VAL A 45 -9.18 -15.34 19.88
N LYS A 46 -9.31 -15.25 21.20
CA LYS A 46 -9.11 -13.98 21.91
C LYS A 46 -7.61 -13.66 21.87
N GLY A 47 -7.24 -12.63 21.11
CA GLY A 47 -5.86 -12.15 21.00
C GLY A 47 -5.80 -10.63 21.07
N LYS A 48 -4.59 -10.08 21.27
CA LYS A 48 -4.34 -8.62 21.35
C LYS A 48 -4.30 -7.90 19.98
N LYS A 49 -4.32 -8.63 18.86
CA LYS A 49 -4.24 -8.05 17.51
C LYS A 49 -5.61 -7.64 17.00
N LEU A 50 -5.69 -6.49 16.34
CA LEU A 50 -6.88 -6.05 15.62
C LEU A 50 -7.19 -7.05 14.48
N ARG A 51 -8.47 -7.41 14.33
CA ARG A 51 -8.97 -8.30 13.29
C ARG A 51 -10.21 -7.67 12.68
N GLU A 52 -10.27 -7.65 11.36
CA GLU A 52 -11.35 -7.00 10.64
C GLU A 52 -11.70 -7.78 9.37
N THR A 53 -12.97 -7.74 8.98
CA THR A 53 -13.42 -8.35 7.73
C THR A 53 -13.43 -7.27 6.66
N ILE A 54 -12.52 -7.38 5.69
CA ILE A 54 -12.33 -6.41 4.61
C ILE A 54 -12.78 -7.01 3.29
N GLU A 55 -13.52 -6.26 2.48
CA GLU A 55 -13.88 -6.70 1.14
C GLU A 55 -12.66 -6.80 0.23
N ARG A 56 -12.66 -7.79 -0.66
CA ARG A 56 -11.51 -8.08 -1.53
C ARG A 56 -11.07 -6.89 -2.40
N CYS A 57 -11.97 -5.97 -2.74
CA CYS A 57 -11.66 -4.76 -3.51
C CYS A 57 -10.79 -3.75 -2.75
N PHE A 58 -10.71 -3.85 -1.41
CA PHE A 58 -9.88 -2.99 -0.57
C PHE A 58 -8.58 -3.68 -0.12
N ILE A 59 -8.19 -4.75 -0.82
CA ILE A 59 -6.98 -5.54 -0.52
C ILE A 59 -6.04 -5.47 -1.72
N ARG A 60 -4.75 -5.19 -1.46
CA ARG A 60 -3.69 -5.29 -2.47
C ARG A 60 -2.47 -6.05 -1.94
N PRO A 61 -1.66 -6.69 -2.79
CA PRO A 61 -0.35 -7.20 -2.39
C PRO A 61 0.54 -6.08 -1.86
N VAL A 62 1.51 -6.40 -0.99
CA VAL A 62 2.54 -5.43 -0.59
C VAL A 62 3.30 -4.96 -1.84
N PRO A 63 3.47 -3.65 -2.05
CA PRO A 63 4.23 -3.13 -3.19
C PRO A 63 5.68 -3.65 -3.18
N PRO A 64 6.32 -3.83 -4.35
CA PRO A 64 7.73 -4.22 -4.42
C PRO A 64 8.66 -3.21 -3.73
N GLU A 65 9.74 -3.67 -3.08
CA GLU A 65 10.69 -2.80 -2.37
C GLU A 65 11.40 -1.79 -3.29
N CYS A 66 11.71 -2.20 -4.52
CA CYS A 66 12.37 -1.37 -5.52
C CYS A 66 11.41 -0.45 -6.32
N LEU A 67 10.17 -0.27 -5.87
CA LEU A 67 9.15 0.48 -6.62
C LEU A 67 9.61 1.90 -6.99
N ASN A 68 10.41 2.52 -6.13
CA ASN A 68 10.86 3.90 -6.28
C ASN A 68 12.28 4.03 -6.85
N GLU A 69 12.93 2.94 -7.25
CA GLU A 69 14.27 3.01 -7.85
C GLU A 69 14.24 3.85 -9.15
N GLY A 70 15.02 4.92 -9.17
CA GLY A 70 15.08 5.85 -10.31
C GLY A 70 13.88 6.79 -10.46
N VAL A 71 12.94 6.79 -9.52
CA VAL A 71 11.83 7.75 -9.50
C VAL A 71 12.33 9.11 -9.01
N VAL A 72 12.05 10.15 -9.79
CA VAL A 72 12.32 11.54 -9.40
C VAL A 72 11.02 12.15 -8.88
N PHE A 73 11.01 12.50 -7.60
CA PHE A 73 9.91 13.22 -6.98
C PHE A 73 10.02 14.71 -7.29
N LYS A 74 8.88 15.36 -7.50
CA LYS A 74 8.80 16.81 -7.76
C LYS A 74 7.53 17.40 -7.17
N GLU A 75 7.50 18.70 -6.98
CA GLU A 75 6.31 19.44 -6.59
C GLU A 75 5.12 19.12 -7.51
N GLY A 76 3.94 18.94 -6.90
CA GLY A 76 2.71 18.51 -7.56
C GLY A 76 2.61 17.00 -7.81
N SER A 77 3.61 16.19 -7.43
CA SER A 77 3.51 14.73 -7.55
C SER A 77 2.59 14.16 -6.47
N VAL A 78 1.67 13.28 -6.87
CA VAL A 78 0.90 12.44 -5.95
C VAL A 78 1.76 11.25 -5.55
N VAL A 79 1.88 11.02 -4.24
CA VAL A 79 2.74 9.98 -3.67
C VAL A 79 2.01 9.24 -2.55
N ASP A 80 2.46 8.03 -2.23
CA ASP A 80 2.10 7.37 -0.98
C ASP A 80 3.18 7.69 0.07
N ALA A 81 2.81 8.30 1.18
CA ALA A 81 3.72 8.65 2.27
C ALA A 81 3.43 7.83 3.52
N TYR A 82 4.49 7.35 4.19
CA TYR A 82 4.32 6.54 5.39
C TYR A 82 4.10 7.42 6.62
N PHE A 83 2.93 7.32 7.24
CA PHE A 83 2.53 8.07 8.42
C PHE A 83 1.57 7.26 9.29
N ASN A 84 1.67 7.37 10.62
CA ASN A 84 0.78 6.70 11.58
C ASN A 84 0.50 5.21 11.26
N ASN A 85 1.56 4.45 11.00
CA ASN A 85 1.53 3.01 10.69
C ASN A 85 0.87 2.61 9.36
N GLY A 86 0.60 3.55 8.46
CA GLY A 86 0.05 3.28 7.14
C GLY A 86 0.69 4.13 6.04
N TRP A 87 0.38 3.79 4.79
CA TRP A 87 0.72 4.60 3.62
C TRP A 87 -0.48 5.46 3.25
N TRP A 88 -0.28 6.77 3.15
CA TRP A 88 -1.33 7.74 2.87
C TRP A 88 -1.05 8.39 1.53
N THR A 89 -2.07 8.41 0.67
CA THR A 89 -2.00 9.17 -0.58
C THR A 89 -1.92 10.65 -0.25
N GLY A 90 -0.85 11.30 -0.70
CA GLY A 90 -0.58 12.70 -0.47
C GLY A 90 -0.02 13.40 -1.69
N LEU A 91 0.18 14.72 -1.56
CA LEU A 91 0.72 15.58 -2.60
C LEU A 91 2.02 16.23 -2.13
N ILE A 92 3.08 16.12 -2.92
CA ILE A 92 4.30 16.90 -2.68
C ILE A 92 4.01 18.36 -3.00
N VAL A 93 4.14 19.24 -2.00
CA VAL A 93 3.92 20.67 -2.16
C VAL A 93 5.24 21.40 -2.37
N VAL A 94 6.28 21.05 -1.60
CA VAL A 94 7.59 21.70 -1.66
C VAL A 94 8.72 20.69 -1.48
N GLU A 95 9.75 20.79 -2.32
CA GLU A 95 11.06 20.18 -2.06
C GLU A 95 11.93 21.15 -1.25
N ARG A 96 12.46 20.68 -0.13
CA ARG A 96 13.29 21.48 0.77
C ARG A 96 14.77 21.38 0.38
N PRO A 97 15.60 22.37 0.75
CA PRO A 97 17.03 22.35 0.44
C PRO A 97 17.81 21.15 1.00
N ASP A 98 17.29 20.48 2.03
CA ASP A 98 17.86 19.27 2.63
C ASP A 98 17.46 17.97 1.90
N GLY A 99 16.71 18.08 0.80
CA GLY A 99 16.19 16.96 0.02
C GLY A 99 14.94 16.29 0.61
N SER A 100 14.40 16.82 1.72
CA SER A 100 13.12 16.36 2.26
C SER A 100 11.95 17.04 1.55
N PHE A 101 10.78 16.40 1.59
CA PHE A 101 9.56 16.94 0.97
C PHE A 101 8.57 17.36 2.06
N PHE A 102 7.96 18.52 1.89
CA PHE A 102 6.73 18.87 2.59
C PHE A 102 5.54 18.46 1.73
N GLY A 103 4.61 17.72 2.31
CA GLY A 103 3.43 17.23 1.62
C GLY A 103 2.15 17.34 2.45
N LEU A 104 1.03 17.26 1.75
CA LEU A 104 -0.31 17.15 2.34
C LEU A 104 -0.73 15.68 2.30
N LEU A 105 -1.28 15.17 3.39
CA LEU A 105 -1.88 13.83 3.52
C LEU A 105 -3.39 13.96 3.69
#